data_AF-A0A2M6WJA3-F1
#
_entry.id   AF-A0A2M6WJA3-F1
#
_cell.length_a   1.000
_cell.length_b   1.000
_cell.length_c   1.000
_cell.angle_alpha   90.00
_cell.angle_beta   90.00
_cell.angle_gamma   90.00
#
_symmetry.space_group_name_H-M   'P 1'
#
loop_
_entity.id
_entity.type
_entity.pdbx_description
1 polymer ?
#
loop_
_entity_poly.entity_id
_entity_poly.type
_entity_poly.pdbx_seq_one_letter_code
_entity_poly.pdbx_strand_id
1 'polypeptide(L)'
;MKKRLKISIILIIPTIILALSQESVFASTLAQSEEVKEARETVEESIQKLEGADILNEFEIKKEGLENIFKLSAAETKNLQEYLTAITNGEAEFQALQESLSEEVNNHLFYIKTQQQSLAEAKTVKELKDLATAFNTWRQETYNFTTQKVVDFLLVFRAKAALAITDERFEKIKTTLTKIKATKEKSADWRGLLESAASHIKNARELHQEARSLLLSYTPSQDEETTLEKEEKKEENINTNTTQQEIEKQMIEEIVTKEQKAETEINNEDVEKSLPPTIQDLIAESLKSMKLAYQDFITIAKRITN
;
A
#
# COMPACT_ATOMS: atom_id res chain seq x y z
N MET A 1 -32.32 7.97 -45.75
CA MET A 1 -32.57 7.63 -44.33
C MET A 1 -31.57 6.56 -43.89
N LYS A 2 -30.65 6.89 -42.99
CA LYS A 2 -29.96 5.98 -42.06
C LYS A 2 -29.22 6.89 -41.09
N LYS A 3 -29.94 7.43 -40.10
CA LYS A 3 -29.33 8.12 -38.96
C LYS A 3 -28.52 7.05 -38.22
N ARG A 4 -27.20 7.07 -38.40
CA ARG A 4 -26.29 6.36 -37.50
C ARG A 4 -26.41 7.05 -36.16
N LEU A 5 -27.24 6.50 -35.29
CA LEU A 5 -27.25 6.83 -33.88
C LEU A 5 -25.89 6.37 -33.36
N LYS A 6 -24.91 7.30 -33.32
CA LYS A 6 -23.71 7.12 -32.53
C LYS A 6 -24.17 7.17 -31.08
N ILE A 7 -24.62 6.03 -30.57
CA ILE A 7 -24.82 5.84 -29.13
C ILE A 7 -23.43 5.97 -28.55
N SER A 8 -23.20 7.05 -27.81
CA SER A 8 -22.09 7.15 -26.88
C SER A 8 -22.21 5.97 -25.93
N ILE A 9 -21.53 4.86 -26.26
CA ILE A 9 -21.33 3.75 -25.35
C ILE A 9 -20.52 4.32 -24.20
N ILE A 10 -21.18 4.47 -23.07
CA ILE A 10 -20.65 5.07 -21.85
C ILE A 10 -19.48 4.20 -21.37
N LEU A 11 -18.29 4.70 -21.70
CA LEU A 11 -16.93 4.34 -21.29
C LEU A 11 -16.77 4.39 -19.76
N ILE A 12 -17.31 3.42 -19.02
CA ILE A 12 -17.07 3.32 -17.56
C ILE A 12 -16.42 1.99 -17.15
N ILE A 13 -16.66 0.91 -17.89
CA ILE A 13 -15.98 -0.37 -17.65
C ILE A 13 -14.49 -0.29 -18.04
N PRO A 14 -14.08 0.38 -19.14
CA PRO A 14 -12.67 0.56 -19.45
C PRO A 14 -11.92 1.41 -18.40
N THR A 15 -12.58 2.34 -17.71
CA THR A 15 -11.93 3.20 -16.70
C THR A 15 -11.70 2.49 -15.36
N ILE A 16 -12.63 1.64 -14.92
CA ILE A 16 -12.40 0.75 -13.76
C ILE A 16 -11.25 -0.21 -14.07
N ILE A 17 -11.20 -0.73 -15.31
CA ILE A 17 -10.16 -1.65 -15.77
C ILE A 17 -8.80 -0.96 -15.95
N LEU A 18 -8.76 0.27 -16.46
CA LEU A 18 -7.51 1.05 -16.59
C LEU A 18 -6.94 1.43 -15.21
N ALA A 19 -7.81 1.73 -14.22
CA ALA A 19 -7.39 1.96 -12.84
C ALA A 19 -6.78 0.68 -12.19
N LEU A 20 -7.27 -0.50 -12.53
CA LEU A 20 -6.68 -1.78 -12.10
C LEU A 20 -5.31 -2.06 -12.76
N SER A 21 -5.03 -1.45 -13.92
CA SER A 21 -3.75 -1.60 -14.63
C SER A 21 -2.65 -0.63 -14.17
N GLN A 22 -3.01 0.54 -13.60
CA GLN A 22 -2.04 1.62 -13.38
C GLN A 22 -1.47 1.74 -11.96
N GLU A 23 -2.01 1.06 -10.94
CA GLU A 23 -1.55 1.30 -9.54
C GLU A 23 -1.40 0.04 -8.69
N SER A 24 -1.02 -1.08 -9.29
CA SER A 24 -0.50 -2.19 -8.48
C SER A 24 0.95 -1.88 -8.09
N VAL A 25 1.16 -0.99 -7.11
CA VAL A 25 2.43 -0.87 -6.36
C VAL A 25 2.86 -2.25 -5.80
N PHE A 26 1.87 -3.15 -5.64
CA PHE A 26 2.03 -4.58 -5.38
C PHE A 26 2.86 -5.34 -6.41
N ALA A 27 2.62 -5.12 -7.70
CA ALA A 27 3.17 -5.94 -8.76
C ALA A 27 4.69 -5.82 -8.91
N SER A 28 5.26 -4.67 -8.51
CA SER A 28 6.69 -4.39 -8.63
C SER A 28 7.50 -4.70 -7.38
N THR A 29 6.87 -4.83 -6.20
CA THR A 29 7.55 -4.91 -4.90
C THR A 29 7.52 -6.28 -4.24
N LEU A 30 6.51 -7.11 -4.52
CA LEU A 30 6.39 -8.47 -4.02
C LEU A 30 6.35 -9.46 -5.19
N ALA A 31 7.05 -10.61 -5.06
CA ALA A 31 6.88 -11.70 -6.00
C ALA A 31 5.39 -12.11 -6.02
N GLN A 32 4.75 -12.12 -7.19
CA GLN A 32 3.35 -12.53 -7.28
C GLN A 32 3.24 -14.06 -7.17
N SER A 33 2.17 -14.56 -6.53
CA SER A 33 1.85 -15.98 -6.59
C SER A 33 1.34 -16.35 -7.99
N GLU A 34 1.47 -17.63 -8.37
CA GLU A 34 0.98 -18.09 -9.67
C GLU A 34 -0.55 -17.88 -9.79
N GLU A 35 -1.29 -18.03 -8.68
CA GLU A 35 -2.73 -17.77 -8.61
C GLU A 35 -3.07 -16.30 -8.98
N VAL A 36 -2.29 -15.32 -8.50
CA VAL A 36 -2.48 -13.90 -8.86
C VAL A 36 -2.14 -13.65 -10.34
N LYS A 37 -1.09 -14.29 -10.84
CA LYS A 37 -0.66 -14.17 -12.23
C LYS A 37 -1.71 -14.73 -13.20
N GLU A 38 -2.20 -15.94 -12.97
CA GLU A 38 -3.27 -16.56 -13.75
C GLU A 38 -4.56 -15.74 -13.71
N ALA A 39 -4.93 -15.20 -12.54
CA ALA A 39 -6.11 -14.35 -12.41
C ALA A 39 -5.97 -13.03 -13.19
N ARG A 40 -4.76 -12.45 -13.24
CA ARG A 40 -4.47 -11.25 -14.04
C ARG A 40 -4.56 -11.53 -15.53
N GLU A 41 -3.97 -12.62 -16.01
CA GLU A 41 -4.06 -13.06 -17.40
C GLU A 41 -5.54 -13.25 -17.82
N THR A 42 -6.35 -13.86 -16.95
CA THR A 42 -7.79 -14.05 -17.18
C THR A 42 -8.55 -12.71 -17.28
N VAL A 43 -8.18 -11.73 -16.45
CA VAL A 43 -8.73 -10.37 -16.56
C VAL A 43 -8.32 -9.73 -17.89
N GLU A 44 -7.06 -9.83 -18.29
CA GLU A 44 -6.57 -9.31 -19.57
C GLU A 44 -7.31 -9.89 -20.78
N GLU A 45 -7.55 -11.21 -20.79
CA GLU A 45 -8.37 -11.87 -21.81
C GLU A 45 -9.81 -11.35 -21.83
N SER A 46 -10.39 -11.09 -20.66
CA SER A 46 -11.75 -10.55 -20.53
C SER A 46 -11.86 -9.14 -21.10
N ILE A 47 -10.81 -8.33 -20.95
CA ILE A 47 -10.73 -6.98 -21.54
C ILE A 47 -10.73 -7.08 -23.05
N GLN A 48 -9.90 -7.96 -23.62
CA GLN A 48 -9.82 -8.15 -25.07
C GLN A 48 -11.16 -8.62 -25.65
N LYS A 49 -11.87 -9.51 -24.95
CA LYS A 49 -13.23 -9.94 -25.33
C LYS A 49 -14.22 -8.76 -25.32
N LEU A 50 -14.15 -7.88 -24.33
CA LEU A 50 -15.01 -6.69 -24.22
C LEU A 50 -14.78 -5.69 -25.36
N GLU A 51 -13.54 -5.51 -25.80
CA GLU A 51 -13.20 -4.59 -26.90
C GLU A 51 -13.74 -5.06 -28.27
N GLY A 52 -13.93 -6.37 -28.44
CA GLY A 52 -14.43 -7.00 -29.68
C GLY A 52 -15.91 -7.42 -29.66
N ALA A 53 -16.65 -7.15 -28.58
CA ALA A 53 -17.99 -7.72 -28.36
C ALA A 53 -19.11 -7.06 -29.19
N ASP A 54 -20.04 -7.89 -29.70
CA ASP A 54 -21.34 -7.43 -30.24
C ASP A 54 -22.36 -7.21 -29.11
N ILE A 55 -23.30 -6.30 -29.31
CA ILE A 55 -24.27 -5.79 -28.31
C ILE A 55 -25.15 -6.92 -27.75
N LEU A 56 -25.36 -7.99 -28.52
CA LEU A 56 -26.25 -9.10 -28.18
C LEU A 56 -25.79 -9.95 -26.97
N ASN A 57 -24.48 -9.95 -26.65
CA ASN A 57 -23.92 -10.69 -25.51
C ASN A 57 -23.32 -9.75 -24.45
N GLU A 58 -23.72 -8.47 -24.47
CA GLU A 58 -23.11 -7.43 -23.64
C GLU A 58 -23.23 -7.73 -22.13
N PHE A 59 -24.35 -8.32 -21.69
CA PHE A 59 -24.57 -8.66 -20.28
C PHE A 59 -23.64 -9.77 -19.81
N GLU A 60 -23.58 -10.89 -20.54
CA GLU A 60 -22.79 -12.07 -20.19
C GLU A 60 -21.29 -11.74 -20.17
N ILE A 61 -20.81 -11.03 -21.18
CA ILE A 61 -19.38 -10.66 -21.28
C ILE A 61 -19.00 -9.69 -20.15
N LYS A 62 -19.87 -8.75 -19.79
CA LYS A 62 -19.63 -7.84 -18.66
C LYS A 62 -19.68 -8.55 -17.32
N LYS A 63 -20.59 -9.52 -17.16
CA LYS A 63 -20.68 -10.35 -15.96
C LYS A 63 -19.42 -11.19 -15.77
N GLU A 64 -18.96 -11.84 -16.83
CA GLU A 64 -17.69 -12.59 -16.85
C GLU A 64 -16.50 -11.67 -16.50
N GLY A 65 -16.39 -10.50 -17.13
CA GLY A 65 -15.32 -9.55 -16.84
C GLY A 65 -15.30 -9.09 -15.38
N LEU A 66 -16.47 -8.76 -14.81
CA LEU A 66 -16.57 -8.37 -13.40
C LEU A 66 -16.27 -9.53 -12.45
N GLU A 67 -16.67 -10.75 -12.80
CA GLU A 67 -16.33 -11.97 -12.04
C GLU A 67 -14.81 -12.15 -11.96
N ASN A 68 -14.11 -11.98 -13.09
CA ASN A 68 -12.67 -12.13 -13.15
C ASN A 68 -11.94 -11.02 -12.36
N ILE A 69 -12.46 -9.79 -12.36
CA ILE A 69 -11.95 -8.71 -11.49
C ILE A 69 -12.07 -9.07 -10.01
N PHE A 70 -13.20 -9.65 -9.59
CA PHE A 70 -13.38 -10.09 -8.21
C PHE A 70 -12.47 -11.26 -7.85
N LYS A 71 -12.27 -12.22 -8.76
CA LYS A 71 -11.32 -13.32 -8.56
C LYS A 71 -9.89 -12.81 -8.39
N LEU A 72 -9.45 -11.89 -9.27
CA LEU A 72 -8.13 -11.26 -9.16
C LEU A 72 -7.99 -10.55 -7.80
N SER A 73 -8.96 -9.72 -7.43
CA SER A 73 -8.92 -9.00 -6.15
C SER A 73 -8.87 -9.96 -4.96
N ALA A 74 -9.62 -11.06 -5.00
CA ALA A 74 -9.58 -12.10 -3.96
C ALA A 74 -8.20 -12.77 -3.88
N ALA A 75 -7.60 -13.12 -5.03
CA ALA A 75 -6.27 -13.72 -5.10
C ALA A 75 -5.19 -12.76 -4.56
N GLU A 76 -5.24 -11.47 -4.95
CA GLU A 76 -4.33 -10.43 -4.44
C GLU A 76 -4.44 -10.31 -2.90
N THR A 77 -5.67 -10.29 -2.38
CA THR A 77 -5.95 -10.16 -0.94
C THR A 77 -5.55 -11.40 -0.14
N LYS A 78 -5.73 -12.60 -0.71
CA LYS A 78 -5.29 -13.85 -0.08
C LYS A 78 -3.77 -13.94 -0.04
N ASN A 79 -3.09 -13.59 -1.12
CA ASN A 79 -1.63 -13.54 -1.17
C ASN A 79 -1.07 -12.55 -0.13
N LEU A 80 -1.77 -11.43 0.05
CA LEU A 80 -1.52 -10.47 1.13
C LEU A 80 -1.59 -11.08 2.53
N GLN A 81 -2.68 -11.79 2.81
CA GLN A 81 -2.89 -12.49 4.08
C GLN A 81 -1.80 -13.55 4.32
N GLU A 82 -1.41 -14.30 3.28
CA GLU A 82 -0.35 -15.29 3.36
C GLU A 82 1.00 -14.65 3.70
N TYR A 83 1.36 -13.53 3.07
CA TYR A 83 2.59 -12.81 3.41
C TYR A 83 2.60 -12.22 4.81
N LEU A 84 1.48 -11.65 5.26
CA LEU A 84 1.36 -11.15 6.62
C LEU A 84 1.53 -12.27 7.65
N THR A 85 0.84 -13.40 7.46
CA THR A 85 0.86 -14.52 8.42
C THR A 85 2.17 -15.32 8.39
N ALA A 86 2.91 -15.29 7.27
CA ALA A 86 4.24 -15.91 7.17
C ALA A 86 5.30 -15.25 8.07
N ILE A 87 5.06 -14.03 8.56
CA ILE A 87 5.95 -13.34 9.51
C ILE A 87 5.68 -13.91 10.91
N THR A 88 6.35 -15.03 11.23
CA THR A 88 6.12 -15.82 12.45
C THR A 88 7.02 -15.44 13.63
N ASN A 89 8.09 -14.69 13.38
CA ASN A 89 9.02 -14.18 14.39
C ASN A 89 9.02 -12.64 14.39
N GLY A 90 7.81 -12.07 14.36
CA GLY A 90 7.61 -10.64 14.47
C GLY A 90 8.18 -10.08 15.77
N GLU A 91 8.60 -8.82 15.75
CA GLU A 91 8.98 -8.14 16.99
C GLU A 91 7.72 -7.74 17.75
N ALA A 92 7.74 -7.86 19.09
CA ALA A 92 6.56 -7.66 19.92
C ALA A 92 5.88 -6.30 19.68
N GLU A 93 6.66 -5.26 19.39
CA GLU A 93 6.17 -3.90 19.10
C GLU A 93 5.32 -3.81 17.81
N PHE A 94 5.46 -4.78 16.89
CA PHE A 94 4.70 -4.82 15.64
C PHE A 94 3.57 -5.84 15.63
N GLN A 95 3.43 -6.65 16.69
CA GLN A 95 2.45 -7.73 16.72
C GLN A 95 1.01 -7.20 16.62
N ALA A 96 0.68 -6.17 17.40
CA ALA A 96 -0.65 -5.54 17.35
C ALA A 96 -0.98 -4.96 15.97
N LEU A 97 0.02 -4.35 15.31
CA LEU A 97 -0.14 -3.84 13.94
C LEU A 97 -0.34 -4.98 12.94
N GLN A 98 0.42 -6.08 13.05
CA GLN A 98 0.26 -7.26 12.20
C GLN A 98 -1.12 -7.89 12.33
N GLU A 99 -1.63 -8.00 13.56
CA GLU A 99 -2.96 -8.52 13.86
C GLU A 99 -4.05 -7.62 13.29
N SER A 100 -3.95 -6.30 13.51
CA SER A 100 -4.88 -5.30 12.96
C SER A 100 -4.91 -5.32 11.42
N LEU A 101 -3.74 -5.32 10.77
CA LEU A 101 -3.66 -5.41 9.30
C LEU A 101 -4.22 -6.74 8.77
N SER A 102 -3.98 -7.84 9.48
CA SER A 102 -4.54 -9.15 9.11
C SER A 102 -6.07 -9.17 9.22
N GLU A 103 -6.63 -8.50 10.22
CA GLU A 103 -8.08 -8.34 10.36
C GLU A 103 -8.67 -7.50 9.21
N GLU A 104 -8.07 -6.35 8.89
CA GLU A 104 -8.50 -5.51 7.76
C GLU A 104 -8.47 -6.29 6.42
N VAL A 105 -7.40 -7.06 6.17
CA VAL A 105 -7.26 -7.90 4.97
C VAL A 105 -8.33 -9.01 4.92
N ASN A 106 -8.67 -9.63 6.05
CA ASN A 106 -9.76 -10.60 6.12
C ASN A 106 -11.13 -9.95 5.87
N ASN A 107 -11.35 -8.73 6.36
CA ASN A 107 -12.55 -7.95 6.08
C ASN A 107 -12.67 -7.65 4.58
N HIS A 108 -11.56 -7.40 3.88
CA HIS A 108 -11.54 -7.25 2.43
C HIS A 108 -11.96 -8.53 1.70
N LEU A 109 -11.46 -9.70 2.12
CA LEU A 109 -11.90 -10.99 1.56
C LEU A 109 -13.41 -11.20 1.75
N PHE A 110 -13.94 -10.85 2.93
CA PHE A 110 -15.37 -10.95 3.20
C PHE A 110 -16.20 -10.01 2.29
N TYR A 111 -15.76 -8.76 2.13
CA TYR A 111 -16.42 -7.81 1.23
C TYR A 111 -16.41 -8.32 -0.21
N ILE A 112 -15.26 -8.76 -0.74
CA ILE A 112 -15.15 -9.30 -2.10
C ILE A 112 -16.10 -10.49 -2.30
N LYS A 113 -16.17 -11.41 -1.32
CA LYS A 113 -17.09 -12.56 -1.36
C LYS A 113 -18.56 -12.12 -1.40
N THR A 114 -18.92 -11.06 -0.67
CA THR A 114 -20.26 -10.48 -0.70
C THR A 114 -20.59 -9.90 -2.08
N GLN A 115 -19.63 -9.20 -2.70
CA GLN A 115 -19.82 -8.67 -4.06
C GLN A 115 -19.95 -9.79 -5.10
N GLN A 116 -19.22 -10.91 -4.95
CA GLN A 116 -19.38 -12.08 -5.81
C GLN A 116 -20.78 -12.70 -5.72
N GLN A 117 -21.39 -12.71 -4.52
CA GLN A 117 -22.78 -13.16 -4.34
C GLN A 117 -23.75 -12.21 -5.05
N SER A 118 -23.61 -10.90 -4.85
CA SER A 118 -24.41 -9.88 -5.55
C SER A 118 -24.28 -9.99 -7.08
N LEU A 119 -23.09 -10.31 -7.60
CA LEU A 119 -22.85 -10.54 -9.02
C LEU A 119 -23.63 -11.75 -9.54
N ALA A 120 -23.66 -12.84 -8.78
CA ALA A 120 -24.40 -14.04 -9.16
C ALA A 120 -25.89 -13.72 -9.35
N GLU A 121 -26.44 -12.87 -8.47
CA GLU A 121 -27.85 -12.45 -8.45
C GLU A 121 -28.21 -11.37 -9.48
N ALA A 122 -27.23 -10.62 -10.00
CA ALA A 122 -27.45 -9.59 -11.01
C ALA A 122 -28.04 -10.16 -12.30
N LYS A 123 -29.02 -9.43 -12.86
CA LYS A 123 -29.83 -9.80 -14.05
C LYS A 123 -29.80 -8.75 -15.15
N THR A 124 -29.32 -7.55 -14.86
CA THR A 124 -29.31 -6.43 -15.81
C THR A 124 -27.95 -5.77 -15.94
N VAL A 125 -27.66 -5.17 -17.10
CA VAL A 125 -26.44 -4.41 -17.33
C VAL A 125 -26.31 -3.22 -16.37
N LYS A 126 -27.44 -2.64 -15.94
CA LYS A 126 -27.45 -1.56 -14.95
C LYS A 126 -26.95 -2.06 -13.59
N GLU A 127 -27.43 -3.21 -13.10
CA GLU A 127 -26.96 -3.79 -11.84
C GLU A 127 -25.47 -4.12 -11.89
N LEU A 128 -24.96 -4.66 -13.00
CA LEU A 128 -23.52 -4.90 -13.18
C LEU A 128 -22.71 -3.61 -13.08
N LYS A 129 -23.22 -2.51 -13.66
CA LYS A 129 -22.57 -1.20 -13.61
C LYS A 129 -22.57 -0.63 -12.19
N ASP A 130 -23.70 -0.72 -11.50
CA ASP A 130 -23.82 -0.23 -10.13
C ASP A 130 -22.87 -1.01 -9.21
N LEU A 131 -22.77 -2.34 -9.38
CA LEU A 131 -21.85 -3.21 -8.65
C LEU A 131 -20.39 -2.88 -8.93
N ALA A 132 -20.02 -2.74 -10.20
CA ALA A 132 -18.66 -2.38 -10.60
C ALA A 132 -18.24 -1.00 -10.02
N THR A 133 -19.17 -0.04 -10.02
CA THR A 133 -18.92 1.30 -9.48
C THR A 133 -18.69 1.24 -7.97
N ALA A 134 -19.58 0.57 -7.23
CA ALA A 134 -19.44 0.40 -5.78
C ALA A 134 -18.13 -0.30 -5.42
N PHE A 135 -17.77 -1.37 -6.15
CA PHE A 135 -16.52 -2.08 -5.94
C PHE A 135 -15.30 -1.21 -6.22
N ASN A 136 -15.31 -0.43 -7.29
CA ASN A 136 -14.21 0.47 -7.63
C ASN A 136 -14.03 1.58 -6.57
N THR A 137 -15.14 2.18 -6.12
CA THR A 137 -15.11 3.17 -5.04
C THR A 137 -14.51 2.58 -3.76
N TRP A 138 -15.00 1.41 -3.33
CA TRP A 138 -14.41 0.70 -2.19
C TRP A 138 -12.91 0.39 -2.40
N ARG A 139 -12.50 0.01 -3.62
CA ARG A 139 -11.09 -0.25 -3.90
C ARG A 139 -10.24 1.00 -3.70
N GLN A 140 -10.70 2.14 -4.20
CA GLN A 140 -9.96 3.40 -4.11
C GLN A 140 -9.92 3.95 -2.69
N GLU A 141 -11.04 3.90 -1.98
CA GLU A 141 -11.21 4.55 -0.67
C GLU A 141 -10.76 3.69 0.51
N THR A 142 -10.78 2.35 0.37
CA THR A 142 -10.51 1.42 1.48
C THR A 142 -9.42 0.43 1.11
N TYR A 143 -9.63 -0.36 0.05
CA TYR A 143 -8.73 -1.46 -0.28
C TYR A 143 -7.28 -1.00 -0.48
N ASN A 144 -7.07 0.00 -1.35
CA ASN A 144 -5.74 0.47 -1.72
C ASN A 144 -4.97 1.03 -0.51
N PHE A 145 -5.66 1.67 0.43
CA PHE A 145 -5.05 2.24 1.62
C PHE A 145 -4.50 1.16 2.57
N THR A 146 -5.31 0.17 2.95
CA THR A 146 -4.83 -0.98 3.76
C THR A 146 -3.75 -1.74 3.01
N THR A 147 -3.96 -1.98 1.72
CA THR A 147 -3.02 -2.67 0.82
C THR A 147 -1.65 -1.99 0.86
N GLN A 148 -1.60 -0.66 0.78
CA GLN A 148 -0.38 0.13 0.94
C GLN A 148 0.28 -0.06 2.31
N LYS A 149 -0.49 0.02 3.42
CA LYS A 149 0.05 -0.23 4.77
C LYS A 149 0.66 -1.61 4.90
N VAL A 150 0.04 -2.63 4.30
CA VAL A 150 0.55 -3.99 4.31
C VAL A 150 1.85 -4.10 3.50
N VAL A 151 1.95 -3.46 2.34
CA VAL A 151 3.22 -3.42 1.57
C VAL A 151 4.33 -2.81 2.41
N ASP A 152 4.06 -1.67 3.04
CA ASP A 152 5.04 -0.97 3.86
C ASP A 152 5.50 -1.84 5.03
N PHE A 153 4.56 -2.53 5.68
CA PHE A 153 4.87 -3.55 6.69
C PHE A 153 5.80 -4.63 6.13
N LEU A 154 5.40 -5.29 5.02
CA LEU A 154 6.17 -6.37 4.41
C LEU A 154 7.57 -5.93 3.96
N LEU A 155 7.71 -4.72 3.42
CA LEU A 155 8.99 -4.15 2.97
C LEU A 155 9.94 -3.95 4.15
N VAL A 156 9.46 -3.41 5.27
CA VAL A 156 10.28 -3.23 6.48
C VAL A 156 10.83 -4.56 6.98
N PHE A 157 10.00 -5.61 7.03
CA PHE A 157 10.45 -6.93 7.49
C PHE A 157 11.40 -7.62 6.50
N ARG A 158 11.18 -7.48 5.19
CA ARG A 158 12.09 -8.03 4.18
C ARG A 158 13.45 -7.32 4.15
N ALA A 159 13.45 -5.99 4.28
CA ALA A 159 14.68 -5.21 4.36
C ALA A 159 15.52 -5.59 5.59
N LYS A 160 14.88 -5.90 6.72
CA LYS A 160 15.57 -6.43 7.91
C LYS A 160 16.33 -7.72 7.60
N ALA A 161 15.71 -8.67 6.89
CA ALA A 161 16.36 -9.91 6.50
C ALA A 161 17.56 -9.64 5.54
N ALA A 162 17.40 -8.73 4.58
CA ALA A 162 18.48 -8.33 3.68
C ALA A 162 19.67 -7.68 4.43
N LEU A 163 19.39 -6.83 5.42
CA LEU A 163 20.40 -6.23 6.30
C LEU A 163 21.15 -7.30 7.09
N ALA A 164 20.45 -8.26 7.70
CA ALA A 164 21.08 -9.34 8.45
C ALA A 164 22.05 -10.17 7.60
N ILE A 165 21.68 -10.49 6.36
CA ILE A 165 22.56 -11.19 5.40
C ILE A 165 23.78 -10.33 5.04
N THR A 166 23.57 -9.02 4.84
CA THR A 166 24.64 -8.07 4.53
C THR A 166 25.63 -7.95 5.69
N ASP A 167 25.15 -7.90 6.93
CA ASP A 167 25.95 -7.88 8.15
C ASP A 167 26.78 -9.16 8.34
N GLU A 168 26.15 -10.31 8.15
CA GLU A 168 26.85 -11.60 8.21
C GLU A 168 27.96 -11.66 7.15
N ARG A 169 27.69 -11.17 5.94
CA ARG A 169 28.69 -11.12 4.86
C ARG A 169 29.85 -10.19 5.20
N PHE A 170 29.55 -9.00 5.73
CA PHE A 170 30.55 -8.03 6.16
C PHE A 170 31.53 -8.63 7.18
N GLU A 171 31.01 -9.28 8.23
CA GLU A 171 31.85 -9.89 9.27
C GLU A 171 32.68 -11.06 8.75
N LYS A 172 32.14 -11.87 7.82
CA LYS A 172 32.91 -12.93 7.14
C LYS A 172 34.07 -12.37 6.33
N ILE A 173 33.84 -11.28 5.57
CA ILE A 173 34.88 -10.61 4.78
C ILE A 173 35.95 -10.04 5.72
N LYS A 174 35.55 -9.24 6.71
CA LYS A 174 36.45 -8.65 7.71
C LYS A 174 37.30 -9.70 8.43
N THR A 175 36.71 -10.83 8.82
CA THR A 175 37.44 -11.95 9.43
C THR A 175 38.47 -12.54 8.48
N THR A 176 38.10 -12.74 7.21
CA THR A 176 39.01 -13.27 6.17
C THR A 176 40.17 -12.32 5.92
N LEU A 177 39.91 -11.02 5.80
CA LEU A 177 40.93 -9.99 5.62
C LEU A 177 41.92 -9.91 6.77
N THR A 178 41.44 -10.09 8.00
CA THR A 178 42.28 -10.13 9.19
C THR A 178 43.26 -11.31 9.17
N LYS A 179 42.80 -12.48 8.68
CA LYS A 179 43.66 -13.66 8.49
C LYS A 179 44.72 -13.44 7.41
N ILE A 180 44.35 -12.82 6.28
CA ILE A 180 45.30 -12.51 5.20
C ILE A 180 46.36 -11.50 5.66
N LYS A 181 45.99 -10.49 6.45
CA LYS A 181 46.96 -9.53 7.02
C LYS A 181 48.01 -10.25 7.88
N ALA A 182 47.62 -11.31 8.60
CA ALA A 182 48.51 -12.08 9.45
C ALA A 182 49.58 -12.87 8.67
N THR A 183 49.35 -13.17 7.37
CA THR A 183 50.27 -13.98 6.55
C THR A 183 51.38 -13.19 5.83
N LYS A 184 51.52 -11.88 6.07
CA LYS A 184 52.60 -10.99 5.55
C LYS A 184 52.72 -10.87 4.02
N GLU A 185 51.84 -11.47 3.23
CA GLU A 185 51.77 -11.22 1.78
C GLU A 185 51.34 -9.77 1.51
N LYS A 186 51.96 -9.15 0.48
CA LYS A 186 51.77 -7.75 0.08
C LYS A 186 50.28 -7.40 0.03
N SER A 187 49.77 -6.75 1.07
CA SER A 187 48.34 -6.47 1.15
C SER A 187 48.00 -5.36 0.15
N ALA A 188 47.20 -5.67 -0.88
CA ALA A 188 46.42 -4.65 -1.56
C ALA A 188 45.67 -3.82 -0.51
N ASP A 189 45.65 -2.50 -0.65
CA ASP A 189 44.97 -1.65 0.33
C ASP A 189 43.45 -1.81 0.17
N TRP A 190 42.87 -2.66 1.02
CA TRP A 190 41.44 -2.94 1.11
C TRP A 190 40.77 -2.19 2.28
N ARG A 191 41.53 -1.46 3.10
CA ARG A 191 41.00 -0.82 4.31
C ARG A 191 39.95 0.23 3.99
N GLY A 192 40.25 1.12 3.04
CA GLY A 192 39.30 2.14 2.60
C GLY A 192 38.00 1.55 2.05
N LEU A 193 38.07 0.43 1.31
CA LEU A 193 36.87 -0.27 0.82
C LEU A 193 36.08 -0.92 1.96
N LEU A 194 36.76 -1.47 2.97
CA LEU A 194 36.09 -2.07 4.12
C LEU A 194 35.42 -1.01 4.99
N GLU A 195 36.07 0.15 5.18
CA GLU A 195 35.50 1.31 5.88
C GLU A 195 34.31 1.90 5.11
N SER A 196 34.42 2.03 3.78
CA SER A 196 33.33 2.43 2.89
C SER A 196 32.12 1.50 3.01
N ALA A 197 32.34 0.19 2.92
CA ALA A 197 31.28 -0.80 3.07
C ALA A 197 30.61 -0.72 4.46
N ALA A 198 31.39 -0.51 5.53
CA ALA A 198 30.86 -0.33 6.87
C ALA A 198 29.97 0.92 6.97
N SER A 199 30.39 2.02 6.33
CA SER A 199 29.60 3.27 6.27
C SER A 199 28.28 3.06 5.52
N HIS A 200 28.30 2.38 4.37
CA HIS A 200 27.10 2.06 3.61
C HIS A 200 26.12 1.17 4.39
N ILE A 201 26.63 0.16 5.10
CA ILE A 201 25.80 -0.69 5.96
C ILE A 201 25.21 0.12 7.12
N LYS A 202 25.99 1.01 7.74
CA LYS A 202 25.50 1.89 8.81
C LYS A 202 24.34 2.75 8.32
N ASN A 203 24.50 3.42 7.17
CA ASN A 203 23.45 4.23 6.55
C ASN A 203 22.19 3.39 6.26
N ALA A 204 22.37 2.17 5.74
CA ALA A 204 21.26 1.27 5.47
C ALA A 204 20.46 0.91 6.75
N ARG A 205 21.15 0.73 7.90
CA ARG A 205 20.49 0.49 9.19
C ARG A 205 19.73 1.73 9.69
N GLU A 206 20.32 2.92 9.57
CA GLU A 206 19.67 4.17 9.99
C GLU A 206 18.38 4.41 9.20
N LEU A 207 18.41 4.28 7.88
CA LEU A 207 17.24 4.39 7.01
C LEU A 207 16.17 3.32 7.31
N HIS A 208 16.60 2.09 7.57
CA HIS A 208 15.68 1.01 7.96
C HIS A 208 15.02 1.29 9.32
N GLN A 209 15.76 1.84 10.27
CA GLN A 209 15.23 2.21 11.58
C GLN A 209 14.22 3.35 11.47
N GLU A 210 14.47 4.34 10.62
CA GLU A 210 13.51 5.41 10.35
C GLU A 210 12.21 4.86 9.72
N ALA A 211 12.32 3.96 8.75
CA ALA A 211 11.17 3.28 8.14
C ALA A 211 10.33 2.50 9.17
N ARG A 212 10.99 1.84 10.13
CA ARG A 212 10.30 1.16 11.24
C ARG A 212 9.56 2.13 12.14
N SER A 213 10.20 3.25 12.50
CA SER A 213 9.57 4.28 13.32
C SER A 213 8.33 4.87 12.64
N LEU A 214 8.39 5.10 11.32
CA LEU A 214 7.23 5.51 10.54
C LEU A 214 6.14 4.42 10.53
N LEU A 215 6.51 3.15 10.36
CA LEU A 215 5.54 2.05 10.34
C LEU A 215 4.76 1.93 11.66
N LEU A 216 5.40 2.16 12.81
CA LEU A 216 4.72 2.14 14.11
C LEU A 216 3.64 3.22 14.25
N SER A 217 3.70 4.30 13.47
CA SER A 217 2.64 5.32 13.45
C SER A 217 1.32 4.81 12.87
N TYR A 218 1.30 3.65 12.20
CA TYR A 218 0.08 3.01 11.71
C TYR A 218 -0.70 2.27 12.79
N THR A 219 -0.12 2.09 13.98
CA THR A 219 -0.78 1.39 15.08
C THR A 219 -2.04 2.16 15.48
N PRO A 220 -3.24 1.55 15.46
CA PRO A 220 -4.44 2.22 15.91
C PRO A 220 -4.30 2.58 17.40
N SER A 221 -4.46 3.86 17.73
CA SER A 221 -4.54 4.32 19.12
C SER A 221 -5.74 3.64 19.78
N GLN A 222 -5.54 2.97 20.92
CA GLN A 222 -6.61 2.28 21.66
C GLN A 222 -7.66 3.22 22.29
N ASP A 223 -7.67 4.51 21.95
CA ASP A 223 -8.51 5.52 22.60
C ASP A 223 -9.77 5.92 21.78
N GLU A 224 -10.04 5.28 20.64
CA GLU A 224 -11.25 5.54 19.83
C GLU A 224 -12.28 4.40 19.92
N GLU A 225 -12.62 3.97 21.13
CA GLU A 225 -13.82 3.15 21.38
C GLU A 225 -14.52 3.61 22.66
N THR A 226 -15.48 4.54 22.55
CA THR A 226 -16.84 4.52 23.18
C THR A 226 -17.47 5.92 23.23
N THR A 227 -18.42 6.22 22.34
CA THR A 227 -19.59 7.04 22.69
C THR A 227 -20.77 6.88 21.72
N LEU A 228 -21.19 5.64 21.44
CA LEU A 228 -22.50 5.38 20.81
C LEU A 228 -23.12 4.12 21.40
N GLU A 229 -23.59 4.19 22.64
CA GLU A 229 -24.74 3.40 23.10
C GLU A 229 -25.17 3.83 24.51
N LYS A 230 -26.23 4.64 24.58
CA LYS A 230 -27.23 4.58 25.65
C LYS A 230 -28.45 5.41 25.27
N GLU A 231 -29.28 4.87 24.40
CA GLU A 231 -30.70 5.18 24.39
C GLU A 231 -31.53 3.89 24.34
N GLU A 232 -32.71 3.98 24.95
CA GLU A 232 -33.69 2.94 25.32
C GLU A 232 -33.54 2.37 26.74
N LYS A 233 -34.51 2.43 27.65
CA LYS A 233 -35.92 2.89 27.60
C LYS A 233 -36.43 3.11 29.03
N LYS A 234 -37.19 4.18 29.28
CA LYS A 234 -38.47 4.08 30.00
C LYS A 234 -39.34 5.30 29.74
N GLU A 235 -40.52 5.01 29.19
CA GLU A 235 -41.64 5.92 28.95
C GLU A 235 -42.19 6.48 30.27
N GLU A 236 -42.55 7.78 30.28
CA GLU A 236 -43.88 8.25 30.68
C GLU A 236 -44.07 9.74 30.33
N ASN A 237 -44.90 9.96 29.30
CA ASN A 237 -46.01 10.92 29.25
C ASN A 237 -45.84 12.32 29.90
N ILE A 238 -45.82 13.38 29.08
CA ILE A 238 -46.90 14.38 29.02
C ILE A 238 -46.65 15.38 27.86
N ASN A 239 -47.73 15.55 27.13
CA ASN A 239 -48.02 16.40 25.99
C ASN A 239 -47.99 17.89 26.37
N THR A 240 -47.34 18.75 25.56
CA THR A 240 -47.80 20.14 25.34
C THR A 240 -47.17 20.75 24.08
N ASN A 241 -48.04 21.13 23.15
CA ASN A 241 -47.82 21.99 21.97
C ASN A 241 -46.95 23.22 22.26
N THR A 242 -46.11 23.66 21.32
CA THR A 242 -46.08 25.06 20.78
C THR A 242 -45.32 25.10 19.45
N THR A 243 -45.85 25.92 18.55
CA THR A 243 -45.64 26.05 17.11
C THR A 243 -44.34 26.78 16.70
N GLN A 244 -43.83 26.38 15.52
CA GLN A 244 -42.91 26.99 14.54
C GLN A 244 -42.24 28.36 14.82
N GLN A 245 -41.00 28.46 14.30
CA GLN A 245 -40.20 29.67 13.98
C GLN A 245 -39.21 30.18 15.04
N GLU A 246 -38.13 29.43 15.33
CA GLU A 246 -36.90 30.04 15.92
C GLU A 246 -35.66 29.12 15.90
N ILE A 247 -35.25 28.50 14.77
CA ILE A 247 -33.92 27.84 14.67
C ILE A 247 -33.27 28.09 13.28
N GLU A 248 -33.43 29.29 12.74
CA GLU A 248 -32.75 29.66 11.47
C GLU A 248 -31.93 30.95 11.61
N LYS A 249 -31.45 31.26 12.83
CA LYS A 249 -30.69 32.48 13.09
C LYS A 249 -29.54 32.34 14.10
N GLN A 250 -28.85 31.19 14.14
CA GLN A 250 -27.60 31.04 14.91
C GLN A 250 -26.59 30.09 14.26
N MET A 251 -26.24 30.32 12.98
CA MET A 251 -25.06 29.65 12.36
C MET A 251 -24.33 30.51 11.32
N ILE A 252 -24.41 31.84 11.43
CA ILE A 252 -23.56 32.77 10.65
C ILE A 252 -23.21 33.95 11.55
N GLU A 253 -22.23 33.78 12.45
CA GLU A 253 -21.43 34.86 13.05
C GLU A 253 -20.33 34.29 13.98
N GLU A 254 -19.33 33.58 13.42
CA GLU A 254 -18.04 33.39 14.12
C GLU A 254 -16.86 33.12 13.15
N ILE A 255 -16.80 33.85 12.02
CA ILE A 255 -15.60 33.87 11.14
C ILE A 255 -15.36 35.31 10.66
N VAL A 256 -15.23 36.28 11.56
CA VAL A 256 -14.56 37.56 11.25
C VAL A 256 -14.01 38.16 12.54
N THR A 257 -12.76 37.83 12.91
CA THR A 257 -11.74 38.79 13.40
C THR A 257 -10.52 38.05 13.95
N LYS A 258 -9.41 38.08 13.21
CA LYS A 258 -8.04 38.36 13.66
C LYS A 258 -7.06 38.10 12.53
N GLU A 259 -7.04 39.03 11.59
CA GLU A 259 -5.86 39.30 10.78
C GLU A 259 -5.20 40.60 11.27
N GLN A 260 -3.87 40.61 11.16
CA GLN A 260 -2.93 41.74 11.27
C GLN A 260 -2.45 42.18 12.65
N LYS A 261 -1.28 41.64 13.03
CA LYS A 261 -0.05 42.45 13.13
C LYS A 261 1.21 41.59 13.25
N ALA A 262 2.03 41.57 12.19
CA ALA A 262 3.50 41.71 12.23
C ALA A 262 4.05 41.46 10.81
N GLU A 263 4.32 42.54 10.09
CA GLU A 263 5.26 42.56 8.97
C GLU A 263 6.71 42.67 9.49
N THR A 264 7.65 42.55 8.55
CA THR A 264 9.13 42.58 8.62
C THR A 264 9.73 41.21 8.99
N GLU A 265 10.53 40.52 8.18
CA GLU A 265 11.40 40.95 7.08
C GLU A 265 11.71 39.74 6.18
N ILE A 266 11.69 39.95 4.85
CA ILE A 266 11.88 38.93 3.82
C ILE A 266 13.38 38.69 3.65
N ASN A 267 13.82 37.44 3.80
CA ASN A 267 15.02 36.96 3.13
C ASN A 267 14.65 35.71 2.33
N ASN A 268 14.69 35.85 1.01
CA ASN A 268 14.44 34.81 0.03
C ASN A 268 15.59 33.82 0.04
N GLU A 269 15.38 32.63 0.60
CA GLU A 269 15.94 31.41 0.04
C GLU A 269 14.78 30.46 -0.23
N ASP A 270 14.70 30.06 -1.51
CA ASP A 270 13.77 29.14 -2.11
C ASP A 270 13.96 27.76 -1.46
N VAL A 271 13.31 27.54 -0.31
CA VAL A 271 13.22 26.20 0.29
C VAL A 271 12.08 25.49 -0.44
N GLU A 272 12.44 24.81 -1.53
CA GLU A 272 11.63 23.73 -2.10
C GLU A 272 11.31 22.77 -0.94
N LYS A 273 10.08 22.86 -0.43
CA LYS A 273 9.62 22.09 0.73
C LYS A 273 9.45 20.64 0.26
N SER A 274 10.55 19.89 0.24
CA SER A 274 10.50 18.48 -0.17
C SER A 274 9.56 17.73 0.76
N LEU A 275 8.63 16.98 0.20
CA LEU A 275 7.74 16.11 0.96
C LEU A 275 8.58 15.19 1.88
N PRO A 276 8.11 14.88 3.10
CA PRO A 276 8.80 13.94 3.96
C PRO A 276 8.91 12.57 3.27
N PRO A 277 10.01 11.83 3.47
CA PRO A 277 10.21 10.54 2.81
C PRO A 277 9.17 9.52 3.26
N THR A 278 8.70 8.69 2.32
CA THR A 278 7.82 7.57 2.64
C THR A 278 8.60 6.36 3.15
N ILE A 279 7.91 5.37 3.75
CA ILE A 279 8.53 4.09 4.13
C ILE A 279 9.20 3.44 2.92
N GLN A 280 8.56 3.48 1.74
CA GLN A 280 9.12 2.91 0.51
C GLN A 280 10.40 3.61 0.08
N ASP A 281 10.46 4.95 0.15
CA ASP A 281 11.65 5.71 -0.19
C ASP A 281 12.83 5.35 0.73
N LEU A 282 12.57 5.27 2.04
CA LEU A 282 13.58 4.90 3.04
C LEU A 282 14.10 3.47 2.83
N ILE A 283 13.20 2.52 2.55
CA ILE A 283 13.58 1.14 2.27
C ILE A 283 14.35 1.04 0.95
N ALA A 284 13.94 1.76 -0.09
CA ALA A 284 14.64 1.79 -1.37
C ALA A 284 16.07 2.33 -1.22
N GLU A 285 16.26 3.43 -0.48
CA GLU A 285 17.59 4.00 -0.25
C GLU A 285 18.44 3.12 0.70
N SER A 286 17.81 2.41 1.65
CA SER A 286 18.46 1.40 2.48
C SER A 286 19.02 0.24 1.62
N LEU A 287 18.20 -0.30 0.70
CA LEU A 287 18.61 -1.35 -0.25
C LEU A 287 19.70 -0.88 -1.21
N LYS A 288 19.62 0.37 -1.67
CA LYS A 288 20.68 0.99 -2.48
C LYS A 288 21.99 1.08 -1.71
N SER A 289 21.93 1.47 -0.44
CA SER A 289 23.11 1.50 0.43
C SER A 289 23.72 0.11 0.63
N MET A 290 22.90 -0.92 0.87
CA MET A 290 23.38 -2.31 0.92
C MET A 290 24.05 -2.73 -0.41
N LYS A 291 23.47 -2.37 -1.56
CA LYS A 291 24.04 -2.65 -2.88
C LYS A 291 25.44 -2.04 -3.04
N LEU A 292 25.65 -0.81 -2.56
CA LEU A 292 26.97 -0.16 -2.59
C LEU A 292 27.99 -0.94 -1.72
N ALA A 293 27.60 -1.39 -0.53
CA ALA A 293 28.46 -2.25 0.29
C ALA A 293 28.87 -3.55 -0.44
N TYR A 294 27.96 -4.17 -1.19
CA TYR A 294 28.29 -5.34 -2.02
C TYR A 294 29.24 -5.03 -3.18
N GLN A 295 29.18 -3.83 -3.77
CA GLN A 295 30.15 -3.41 -4.78
C GLN A 295 31.56 -3.30 -4.19
N ASP A 296 31.68 -2.77 -2.97
CA ASP A 296 32.94 -2.75 -2.24
C ASP A 296 33.44 -4.16 -1.93
N PHE A 297 32.56 -5.08 -1.50
CA PHE A 297 32.90 -6.49 -1.27
C PHE A 297 33.48 -7.17 -2.50
N ILE A 298 32.84 -6.98 -3.66
CA ILE A 298 33.31 -7.54 -4.94
C ILE A 298 34.67 -6.96 -5.31
N THR A 299 34.88 -5.66 -5.08
CA THR A 299 36.15 -4.99 -5.37
C THR A 299 37.26 -5.50 -4.45
N ILE A 300 36.97 -5.68 -3.16
CA ILE A 300 37.88 -6.32 -2.20
C ILE A 300 38.27 -7.72 -2.68
N ALA A 301 37.29 -8.55 -3.06
CA ALA A 301 37.54 -9.92 -3.53
C ALA A 301 38.50 -9.93 -4.74
N LYS A 302 38.26 -9.08 -5.74
CA LYS A 302 39.11 -8.95 -6.93
C LYS A 302 40.56 -8.54 -6.60
N ARG A 303 40.75 -7.68 -5.59
CA ARG A 303 42.08 -7.20 -5.16
C ARG A 303 42.89 -8.25 -4.40
N ILE A 304 42.25 -9.31 -3.91
CA ILE A 304 42.90 -10.37 -3.12
C ILE A 304 43.20 -11.58 -4.00
N THR A 305 42.41 -11.81 -5.04
CA THR A 305 42.60 -12.93 -5.97
C THR A 305 43.60 -12.65 -7.10
N ASN A 306 43.88 -11.38 -7.39
CA ASN A 306 44.86 -10.94 -8.41
C ASN A 306 46.18 -10.55 -7.76
#